data_AF-A0A944SWH8-F1
#
_entry.id   AF-A0A944SWH8-F1
#
_cell.length_a   1.000
_cell.length_b   1.000
_cell.length_c   1.000
_cell.angle_alpha   90.00
_cell.angle_beta   90.00
_cell.angle_gamma   90.00
#
_symmetry.space_group_name_H-M   'P 1'
#
loop_
_entity.id
_entity.type
_entity.pdbx_description
1 polymer ?
#
loop_
_entity_poly.entity_id
_entity_poly.type
_entity_poly.pdbx_seq_one_letter_code
_entity_poly.pdbx_strand_id
1 'polypeptide(L)' 'MSSFKGFLAIVIWTAIVAFGAIELNIGSHHSDPLWALGTAIAFLIWITTAVALFFSVAQDDPFKWEN' A
#
# COMPACT_ATOMS: atom_id res chain seq x y z
N MET A 1 -11.57 8.42 -16.94
CA MET A 1 -10.88 7.12 -16.70
C MET A 1 -10.87 6.86 -15.19
N SER A 2 -11.82 6.07 -14.66
CA SER A 2 -11.88 5.80 -13.21
C SER A 2 -10.60 5.12 -12.71
N SER A 3 -10.00 4.26 -13.54
CA SER A 3 -8.71 3.61 -13.26
C SER A 3 -7.56 4.60 -13.05
N PHE A 4 -7.56 5.75 -13.76
CA PHE A 4 -6.57 6.81 -13.53
C PHE A 4 -6.74 7.46 -12.16
N LYS A 5 -7.98 7.67 -11.71
CA LYS A 5 -8.26 8.18 -10.36
C LYS A 5 -7.86 7.16 -9.29
N GLY A 6 -8.10 5.86 -9.54
CA GLY A 6 -7.65 4.78 -8.66
C GLY A 6 -6.12 4.76 -8.54
N PHE A 7 -5.41 4.88 -9.66
CA PHE A 7 -3.96 4.98 -9.67
C PHE A 7 -3.46 6.18 -8.85
N LEU A 8 -4.06 7.35 -9.03
CA LEU A 8 -3.70 8.55 -8.25
C LEU A 8 -3.92 8.34 -6.74
N ALA A 9 -5.00 7.66 -6.35
CA ALA A 9 -5.27 7.32 -4.95
C ALA A 9 -4.21 6.38 -4.37
N ILE A 10 -3.76 5.36 -5.12
CA ILE A 10 -2.62 4.52 -4.72
C ILE A 10 -1.37 5.38 -4.54
N VAL A 11 -1.03 6.23 -5.51
CA VAL A 11 0.20 7.05 -5.46
C VAL A 11 0.23 7.94 -4.21
N ILE A 12 -0.89 8.58 -3.88
CA ILE A 12 -1.02 9.39 -2.66
C ILE A 12 -0.85 8.52 -1.41
N TRP A 13 -1.50 7.35 -1.36
CA TRP A 13 -1.38 6.43 -0.24
C TRP A 13 0.04 5.92 -0.05
N THR A 14 0.71 5.54 -1.14
CA THR A 14 2.12 5.14 -1.14
C THR A 14 3.03 6.26 -0.65
N ALA A 15 2.78 7.52 -1.05
CA ALA A 15 3.56 8.65 -0.58
C ALA A 15 3.43 8.87 0.94
N ILE A 16 2.22 8.70 1.49
CA ILE A 16 1.98 8.78 2.95
C ILE A 16 2.74 7.68 3.69
N VAL A 17 2.66 6.43 3.22
CA VAL A 17 3.36 5.31 3.85
C VAL A 17 4.87 5.45 3.72
N ALA A 18 5.38 5.88 2.56
CA ALA A 18 6.79 6.14 2.34
C ALA A 18 7.31 7.25 3.27
N PHE A 19 6.56 8.35 3.43
CA PHE A 19 6.90 9.40 4.39
C PHE A 19 7.00 8.84 5.81
N GLY A 20 6.01 8.08 6.27
CA GLY A 20 6.06 7.44 7.59
C GLY A 20 7.25 6.50 7.77
N ALA A 21 7.61 5.74 6.72
CA ALA A 21 8.76 4.84 6.75
C ALA A 21 10.10 5.57 6.85
N ILE A 22 10.21 6.73 6.21
CA ILE A 22 11.40 7.60 6.28
C ILE A 22 11.53 8.23 7.66
N GLU A 23 10.44 8.79 8.20
CA GLU A 23 10.43 9.42 9.53
C GLU A 23 10.79 8.43 10.64
N LEU A 24 10.33 7.18 10.51
CA LEU A 24 10.66 6.10 11.45
C LEU A 24 12.06 5.50 11.23
N ASN A 25 12.79 5.94 10.21
CA ASN A 25 14.09 5.43 9.81
C ASN A 25 14.15 3.89 9.84
N ILE A 26 13.18 3.25 9.21
CA ILE A 26 12.98 1.81 9.34
C ILE A 26 14.23 1.02 8.91
N GLY A 27 14.96 1.52 7.91
CA GLY A 27 16.19 0.91 7.41
C GLY A 27 17.31 0.80 8.44
N SER A 28 17.38 1.67 9.46
CA SER A 28 18.43 1.57 10.48
C SER A 28 18.20 0.45 11.50
N HIS A 29 16.99 -0.10 11.55
CA HIS A 29 16.55 -1.07 12.55
C HIS A 29 16.35 -2.48 11.95
N HIS A 30 16.85 -2.72 10.73
CA HIS A 30 16.65 -3.98 10.00
C HIS A 30 17.23 -5.21 10.72
N SER A 31 18.20 -5.02 11.62
CA SER A 31 18.81 -6.10 12.41
C SER A 31 18.00 -6.47 13.66
N ASP A 32 17.02 -5.65 14.07
CA ASP A 32 16.11 -5.98 15.17
C ASP A 32 14.95 -6.84 14.63
N PRO A 33 14.83 -8.12 15.07
CA PRO A 33 13.79 -9.02 14.56
C PRO A 33 12.37 -8.56 14.84
N LEU A 34 12.13 -7.90 15.97
CA LEU A 34 10.79 -7.40 16.32
C LEU A 34 10.42 -6.23 15.41
N TRP A 35 11.38 -5.36 15.13
CA TRP A 35 11.18 -4.24 14.20
C TRP A 35 11.00 -4.69 12.76
N ALA A 36 11.79 -5.67 12.32
CA ALA A 36 11.65 -6.29 11.01
C ALA A 36 10.27 -6.93 10.83
N LEU A 37 9.80 -7.67 11.84
CA LEU A 37 8.46 -8.29 11.84
C LEU A 37 7.36 -7.23 11.81
N GLY A 38 7.44 -6.21 12.67
CA GLY A 38 6.46 -5.12 12.71
C GLY A 38 6.37 -4.37 11.37
N THR A 39 7.52 -4.08 10.76
CA THR A 39 7.61 -3.46 9.44
C THR A 39 6.98 -4.32 8.36
N ALA A 40 7.28 -5.63 8.36
CA ALA A 40 6.71 -6.57 7.39
C ALA A 40 5.18 -6.61 7.49
N ILE A 41 4.64 -6.69 8.70
CA ILE A 41 3.19 -6.64 8.94
C ILE A 41 2.59 -5.32 8.46
N ALA A 42 3.22 -4.19 8.76
CA ALA A 42 2.76 -2.88 8.32
C ALA A 42 2.73 -2.76 6.79
N PHE A 43 3.75 -3.27 6.09
CA PHE A 43 3.78 -3.28 4.62
C PHE A 43 2.77 -4.24 3.99
N LEU A 44 2.44 -5.35 4.65
CA LEU A 44 1.33 -6.22 4.23
C LEU A 44 -0.03 -5.52 4.37
N ILE A 45 -0.24 -4.74 5.44
CA ILE A 45 -1.45 -3.92 5.59
C ILE A 45 -1.47 -2.83 4.52
N TRP A 46 -0.33 -2.18 4.25
CA TRP A 46 -0.23 -1.17 3.20
C TRP A 46 -0.60 -1.73 1.82
N ILE A 47 -0.06 -2.88 1.41
CA ILE A 47 -0.34 -3.42 0.08
C ILE A 47 -1.81 -3.86 -0.08
N THR A 48 -2.39 -4.48 0.96
CA THR A 48 -3.81 -4.89 0.94
C THR A 48 -4.75 -3.70 0.91
N THR A 49 -4.48 -2.66 1.70
CA THR A 49 -5.24 -1.40 1.68
C THR A 49 -5.08 -0.65 0.35
N ALA A 50 -3.90 -0.65 -0.26
CA ALA A 50 -3.67 -0.02 -1.56
C ALA A 50 -4.51 -0.68 -2.67
N VAL A 51 -4.56 -2.01 -2.68
CA VAL A 51 -5.40 -2.77 -3.63
C VAL A 51 -6.89 -2.49 -3.41
N ALA A 52 -7.35 -2.51 -2.15
CA ALA A 52 -8.74 -2.19 -1.82
C ALA A 52 -9.12 -0.75 -2.19
N LEU A 53 -8.22 0.21 -1.96
CA LEU A 53 -8.39 1.60 -2.34
C LEU A 53 -8.51 1.76 -3.85
N PHE A 54 -7.67 1.05 -4.62
CA PHE A 54 -7.74 1.11 -6.08
C PHE A 54 -9.09 0.66 -6.60
N PHE A 55 -9.54 -0.55 -6.23
CA PHE A 55 -10.80 -1.09 -6.74
C PHE A 55 -12.01 -0.28 -6.27
N SER A 56 -11.98 0.25 -5.05
CA SER A 56 -13.05 1.13 -4.55
C SER A 56 -13.13 2.46 -5.32
N VAL A 57 -12.01 3.05 -5.75
CA VAL A 57 -12.01 4.31 -6.53
C VAL A 57 -12.21 4.07 -8.01
N ALA A 58 -11.59 3.02 -8.56
CA ALA A 58 -11.70 2.65 -9.96
C ALA A 58 -13.10 2.12 -10.31
N GLN A 59 -13.88 1.69 -9.31
CA GLN A 59 -15.19 1.05 -9.50
C GLN A 59 -15.08 -0.10 -10.52
N ASP A 60 -13.96 -0.82 -10.44
CA ASP A 60 -13.64 -1.92 -11.33
C ASP A 60 -13.67 -3.21 -10.53
N ASP A 61 -14.13 -4.30 -11.14
CA ASP A 61 -14.17 -5.58 -10.47
C ASP A 61 -12.74 -6.12 -10.33
N PRO A 62 -12.36 -6.62 -9.13
CA PRO A 62 -11.04 -7.21 -8.92
C PRO A 62 -10.81 -8.45 -9.78
N PHE A 63 -11.89 -9.13 -10.19
CA PHE A 63 -11.86 -10.30 -11.04
C PHE A 63 -12.91 -10.15 -12.13
N LYS A 64 -12.48 -9.97 -13.37
CA LYS A 64 -13.32 -10.13 -14.55
C LYS A 64 -13.14 -11.56 -15.03
N TRP A 65 -14.12 -12.42 -14.73
CA TRP A 65 -14.19 -13.72 -15.38
C TRP A 65 -14.65 -13.46 -16.82
N GLU A 66 -13.82 -13.80 -17.80
CA GLU A 66 -14.22 -13.76 -19.20
C GLU A 66 -15.42 -14.68 -19.38
N ASN A 67 -16.55 -14.13 -19.85
CA ASN A 67 -17.67 -14.91 -20.36
C ASN A 67 -17.47 -15.19 -21.84
#